data_AF-A0A850KSB6-F1
#
_entry.id   AF-A0A850KSB6-F1
#
_cell.length_a   1.000
_cell.length_b   1.000
_cell.length_c   1.000
_cell.angle_alpha   90.00
_cell.angle_beta   90.00
_cell.angle_gamma   90.00
#
_symmetry.space_group_name_H-M   'P 1'
#
loop_
_entity.id
_entity.type
_entity.pdbx_description
1 polymer ?
#
loop_
_entity_poly.entity_id
_entity_poly.type
_entity_poly.pdbx_seq_one_letter_code
_entity_poly.pdbx_strand_id
1 'polypeptide(L)' 'MADYILPRTYAHTIASMRPNLMRAMNIAVESGDAATAARLFTVIAGPEAASHVGPRDVLEKVGAWLSNQSELANEVMAA' A
#
# COMPACT_ATOMS: atom_id res chain seq x y z
N MET A 1 0.77 -13.26 28.60
CA MET A 1 0.33 -12.62 27.34
C MET A 1 0.10 -13.76 26.36
N ALA A 2 -1.13 -13.97 25.90
CA ALA A 2 -1.40 -15.02 24.92
C ALA A 2 -0.84 -14.56 23.57
N ASP A 3 0.04 -15.36 22.97
CA ASP A 3 0.43 -15.20 21.58
C ASP A 3 -0.83 -15.28 20.72
N TYR A 4 -1.28 -14.13 20.23
CA TYR A 4 -2.45 -14.06 19.37
C TYR A 4 -2.04 -14.61 18.00
N ILE A 5 -2.15 -15.93 17.83
CA ILE A 5 -1.95 -16.60 16.55
C ILE A 5 -3.12 -16.18 15.67
N LEU A 6 -2.92 -15.15 14.86
CA LEU A 6 -3.84 -14.78 13.79
C LEU A 6 -4.17 -16.04 12.99
N PRO A 7 -5.45 -16.49 12.95
CA PRO A 7 -5.83 -17.64 12.17
C PRO A 7 -5.35 -17.43 10.73
N ARG A 8 -4.72 -18.45 10.13
CA ARG A 8 -4.19 -18.40 8.76
C ARG A 8 -5.18 -17.78 7.77
N THR A 9 -6.47 -18.06 7.97
CA THR A 9 -7.62 -17.50 7.25
C THR A 9 -7.69 -15.98 7.31
N TYR A 10 -7.44 -15.37 8.47
CA TYR A 10 -7.49 -13.91 8.66
C TYR A 10 -6.36 -13.19 7.92
N ALA A 11 -5.14 -13.74 7.98
CA ALA A 11 -4.00 -13.23 7.22
C ALA A 11 -4.25 -13.34 5.70
N HIS A 12 -4.85 -14.45 5.25
CA HIS A 12 -5.27 -14.59 3.85
C HIS A 12 -6.35 -13.60 3.43
N THR A 13 -7.34 -13.30 4.29
CA THR A 13 -8.36 -12.30 3.99
C THR A 13 -7.75 -10.91 3.86
N ILE A 14 -6.85 -10.51 4.76
CA ILE A 14 -6.13 -9.23 4.65
C ILE A 14 -5.29 -9.19 3.37
N ALA A 15 -4.57 -10.26 3.06
CA ALA A 15 -3.78 -10.35 1.83
C ALA A 15 -4.66 -10.20 0.57
N SER A 16 -5.86 -10.79 0.57
CA SER A 16 -6.81 -10.66 -0.55
C SER A 16 -7.40 -9.26 -0.73
N MET A 17 -7.37 -8.42 0.31
CA MET A 17 -7.79 -7.02 0.21
C MET A 17 -6.74 -6.12 -0.43
N ARG A 18 -5.47 -6.53 -0.42
CA ARG A 18 -4.34 -5.72 -0.91
C ARG A 18 -4.55 -5.19 -2.34
N PRO A 19 -5.03 -5.98 -3.33
CA PRO A 19 -5.25 -5.47 -4.69
C PRO A 19 -6.32 -4.35 -4.75
N ASN A 20 -7.38 -4.47 -3.95
CA ASN A 20 -8.44 -3.46 -3.89
C ASN A 20 -7.94 -2.17 -3.21
N LEU A 21 -7.13 -2.30 -2.17
CA LEU A 21 -6.51 -1.17 -1.49
C LEU A 21 -5.49 -0.45 -2.39
N MET A 22 -4.69 -1.21 -3.15
CA MET A 22 -3.77 -0.67 -4.17
C MET A 22 -4.53 0.10 -5.25
N ARG A 23 -5.65 -0.44 -5.75
CA ARG A 23 -6.51 0.26 -6.73
C ARG A 23 -7.10 1.54 -6.16
N ALA A 24 -7.62 1.51 -4.94
CA ALA A 24 -8.14 2.71 -4.26
C ALA A 24 -7.04 3.78 -4.08
N MET A 25 -5.81 3.36 -3.81
CA MET A 25 -4.67 4.27 -3.68
C MET A 25 -4.28 4.90 -5.02
N ASN A 26 -4.28 4.14 -6.13
CA ASN A 26 -4.10 4.68 -7.48
C ASN A 26 -5.13 5.76 -7.79
N ILE A 27 -6.41 5.50 -7.53
CA ILE A 27 -7.50 6.47 -7.76
C ILE A 27 -7.31 7.72 -6.88
N ALA A 28 -6.88 7.57 -5.63
CA ALA A 28 -6.58 8.70 -4.75
C ALA A 28 -5.42 9.55 -5.29
N VAL A 29 -4.37 8.92 -5.83
CA VAL A 29 -3.25 9.63 -6.46
C VAL A 29 -3.69 10.36 -7.73
N GLU A 30 -4.43 9.69 -8.61
CA GLU A 30 -4.94 10.26 -9.88
C GLU A 30 -5.91 11.43 -9.65
N SER A 31 -6.71 11.37 -8.60
CA SER A 31 -7.65 12.44 -8.22
C SER A 31 -7.02 13.57 -7.41
N GLY A 32 -5.74 13.45 -7.01
CA GLY A 32 -5.04 14.43 -6.19
C GLY A 32 -5.45 14.43 -4.70
N ASP A 33 -6.17 13.41 -4.23
CA ASP A 33 -6.56 13.27 -2.83
C ASP A 33 -5.39 12.72 -1.98
N ALA A 34 -4.50 13.64 -1.60
CA ALA A 34 -3.34 13.34 -0.76
C ALA A 34 -3.71 12.78 0.61
N ALA A 35 -4.86 13.15 1.17
CA ALA A 35 -5.29 12.69 2.49
C ALA A 35 -5.66 11.20 2.46
N THR A 36 -6.44 10.79 1.46
CA THR A 36 -6.80 9.38 1.26
C THR A 36 -5.58 8.55 0.84
N ALA A 37 -4.72 9.08 -0.03
CA ALA A 37 -3.48 8.40 -0.43
C ALA A 37 -2.55 8.13 0.77
N ALA A 38 -2.33 9.09 1.66
CA ALA A 38 -1.51 8.90 2.86
C ALA A 38 -2.06 7.83 3.82
N ARG A 39 -3.39 7.82 4.02
CA ARG A 39 -4.06 6.83 4.88
C ARG A 39 -3.92 5.43 4.30
N LEU A 40 -4.19 5.26 3.01
CA LEU A 40 -4.05 3.97 2.34
C LEU A 40 -2.60 3.50 2.30
N PHE A 41 -1.65 4.40 2.04
CA PHE A 41 -0.23 4.09 2.05
C PHE A 41 0.23 3.55 3.41
N THR A 42 -0.20 4.17 4.51
CA THR A 42 0.12 3.69 5.87
C THR A 42 -0.40 2.27 6.13
N VAL A 43 -1.58 1.94 5.63
CA VAL A 43 -2.19 0.61 5.79
C VAL A 43 -1.48 -0.45 4.94
N ILE A 44 -1.03 -0.08 3.74
CA ILE A 44 -0.46 -1.03 2.77
C ILE A 44 1.06 -1.20 2.96
N ALA A 45 1.79 -0.10 3.05
CA ALA A 45 3.26 -0.08 3.17
C ALA A 45 3.74 -0.13 4.63
N GLY A 46 2.85 0.15 5.58
CA GLY A 46 3.14 0.14 7.01
C GLY A 46 3.58 1.50 7.57
N PRO A 47 3.61 1.62 8.91
CA PRO A 47 3.89 2.88 9.61
C PRO A 47 5.32 3.39 9.41
N GLU A 48 6.30 2.49 9.29
CA GLU A 48 7.69 2.87 9.04
C GLU A 48 7.84 3.54 7.68
N ALA A 49 7.28 2.97 6.62
CA ALA A 49 7.29 3.57 5.29
C ALA A 49 6.56 4.92 5.27
N ALA A 50 5.40 5.02 5.93
CA ALA A 50 4.62 6.24 6.02
C ALA A 50 5.36 7.39 6.73
N SER A 51 6.22 7.10 7.71
CA SER A 51 6.98 8.12 8.44
C SER A 51 7.99 8.89 7.57
N HIS A 52 8.37 8.34 6.41
CA HIS A 52 9.29 8.96 5.45
C HIS A 52 8.58 9.81 4.39
N VAL A 53 7.24 9.83 4.41
CA VAL A 53 6.41 10.59 3.48
C VAL A 53 5.93 11.87 4.16
N GLY A 54 6.50 13.00 3.73
CA GLY A 54 6.06 14.32 4.19
C GLY A 54 4.69 14.70 3.59
N PRO A 55 3.88 15.52 4.28
CA PRO A 55 2.53 15.88 3.84
C PRO A 55 2.47 16.63 2.49
N ARG A 56 3.59 17.24 2.07
CA ARG A 56 3.70 17.96 0.79
C ARG A 56 4.07 17.06 -0.37
N ASP A 57 4.67 15.90 -0.10
CA ASP A 57 5.25 15.00 -1.11
C ASP A 57 4.45 13.70 -1.26
N VAL A 58 3.28 13.60 -0.60
CA VAL A 58 2.51 12.35 -0.50
C VAL A 58 2.23 11.77 -1.88
N LEU A 59 1.66 12.57 -2.79
CA LEU A 59 1.25 12.08 -4.10
C LEU A 59 2.45 11.62 -4.93
N GLU A 60 3.55 12.36 -4.89
CA GLU A 60 4.78 12.03 -5.62
C GLU A 60 5.42 10.75 -5.08
N LYS A 61 5.63 10.67 -3.76
CA LYS A 61 6.29 9.50 -3.12
C LYS A 61 5.42 8.25 -3.19
N VAL A 62 4.11 8.38 -2.99
CA VAL A 62 3.17 7.26 -3.12
C VAL A 62 3.08 6.80 -4.57
N GLY A 63 3.06 7.72 -5.53
CA GLY A 63 3.09 7.42 -6.97
C GLY A 63 4.36 6.67 -7.38
N ALA A 64 5.53 7.17 -6.98
CA ALA A 64 6.82 6.50 -7.25
C ALA A 64 6.88 5.09 -6.63
N TRP A 65 6.35 4.93 -5.42
CA TRP A 65 6.25 3.62 -4.77
C TRP A 65 5.33 2.66 -5.54
N LEU A 66 4.15 3.13 -5.99
CA LEU A 66 3.20 2.35 -6.80
C LEU A 66 3.82 1.88 -8.13
N SER A 67 4.59 2.74 -8.80
CA SER A 67 5.32 2.38 -10.02
C SER A 67 6.32 1.25 -9.76
N ASN A 68 7.12 1.35 -8.69
CA ASN A 68 8.09 0.33 -8.31
C ASN A 68 7.42 -1.02 -7.97
N GLN A 69 6.27 -1.00 -7.29
CA GLN A 69 5.50 -2.24 -7.03
C GLN A 69 5.00 -2.90 -8.32
N SER A 70 4.73 -2.12 -9.37
CA SER A 70 4.26 -2.64 -10.65
C SER A 70 5.40 -3.23 -11.48
N GLU A 71 6.58 -2.62 -11.43
CA GLU A 71 7.81 -3.18 -12.03
C GLU A 71 8.17 -4.52 -11.39
N LEU A 72 8.23 -4.59 -10.05
CA LEU A 72 8.48 -5.83 -9.33
C LEU A 72 7.45 -6.92 -9.64
N ALA A 73 6.17 -6.55 -9.78
CA ALA A 73 5.13 -7.50 -10.15
C ALA A 73 5.34 -8.05 -11.58
N ASN A 74 5.74 -7.20 -12.52
CA ASN A 74 6.02 -7.61 -13.89
C ASN A 74 7.28 -8.49 -13.99
N GLU A 75 8.33 -8.19 -13.23
CA GLU A 75 9.55 -8.99 -13.18
C GLU A 75 9.29 -10.41 -12.64
N VAL A 76 8.48 -10.55 -11.59
CA VAL A 76 8.10 -11.86 -11.02
C VAL A 76 7.24 -12.69 -11.98
N MET A 77 6.45 -12.06 -12.84
CA MET A 77 5.68 -12.78 -13.87
C MET A 77 6.52 -13.20 -15.09
N ALA A 78 7.65 -12.54 -15.32
CA ALA A 78 8.55 -12.82 -16.45
C ALA A 78 9.63 -13.87 -16.13
N ALA A 79 9.81 -14.21 -14.85
CA ALA A 79 10.74 -15.23 -14.34
C ALA A 79 10.04 -16.60 -14.15
#